data_AF-A0A7V9AR41-F1
#
_entry.id   AF-A0A7V9AR41-F1
#
_cell.length_a   1.000
_cell.length_b   1.000
_cell.length_c   1.000
_cell.angle_alpha   90.00
_cell.angle_beta   90.00
_cell.angle_gamma   90.00
#
_symmetry.space_group_name_H-M   'P 1'
#
loop_
_entity.id
_entity.type
_entity.pdbx_description
1 polymer ?
#
loop_
_entity_poly.entity_id
_entity_poly.type
_entity_poly.pdbx_seq_one_letter_code
_entity_poly.pdbx_strand_id
1 'polypeptide(L)'
;AKRITRGQDFYAADKLEWALNTFREVMQYISAAYYPASLVFYPMESNLGYRPGVSQEVFACLEDEQVNVYRDVCRQLVLPAVSKERPDVVGVSIGTQMQLMAGLTFCRMIKEAFPDIHITVGGNIITRLQEELPKQERFFTELFDTAIMYEGEHALLWLLEAVAGDRAIPTIPNLIYRDEDGIHVNPEIHTEKMASLPLPDFEGFPLDSYFVPVRILPYLATRGCYWGRCTFCDHGQGYFDQYRGLTAQQVVQQVKALKEKYQAEHFLFADESYPPALLKKVVPLLIDQHVGIKWTTLIRFEESLQDPALWRDIKEAGCCTLYYGMESANERVLNLMDKHVKQPVIANNLHLASEAGIWNHVMAFYGFPGETRDEAEETRQFLLDNKAHIHSVELFYFVAYRHTPMVRNAEKFGMTIHKQEEYDLPLDYYYTLNEPGGVTCLEAMQLCEEFYQNDFEPWAVRVNAREHVFLYISKFGTNRLPQIYAKPNVEAVVGSIDSVSGLVTWPVARGDAESSKDGEPAMARVVSHGMS
;
A
#
# COMPACT_ATOMS: atom_id res chain seq x y z
N ALA A 1 -8.22 10.94 22.22
CA ALA A 1 -7.85 10.50 20.87
C ALA A 1 -8.91 10.78 19.79
N LYS A 2 -9.96 9.96 19.63
CA LYS A 2 -10.92 10.05 18.48
C LYS A 2 -11.50 11.45 18.20
N ARG A 3 -11.88 12.20 19.24
CA ARG A 3 -12.39 13.58 19.09
C ARG A 3 -11.35 14.57 18.55
N ILE A 4 -10.08 14.36 18.88
CA ILE A 4 -8.98 15.18 18.38
C ILE A 4 -8.77 14.88 16.89
N THR A 5 -8.65 13.59 16.54
CA THR A 5 -8.35 13.21 15.15
C THR A 5 -9.46 13.54 14.16
N ARG A 6 -10.71 13.63 14.64
CA ARG A 6 -11.88 14.00 13.84
C ARG A 6 -12.27 15.47 13.96
N GLY A 7 -11.56 16.27 14.76
CA GLY A 7 -11.95 17.63 15.12
C GLY A 7 -10.90 18.67 14.76
N GLN A 8 -11.19 19.94 15.03
CA GLN A 8 -10.25 21.04 14.76
C GLN A 8 -8.94 20.93 15.54
N ASP A 9 -8.96 20.26 16.70
CA ASP A 9 -7.77 19.96 17.50
C ASP A 9 -6.77 19.06 16.77
N PHE A 10 -7.17 18.40 15.66
CA PHE A 10 -6.27 17.67 14.78
C PHE A 10 -5.07 18.51 14.32
N TYR A 11 -5.27 19.82 14.10
CA TYR A 11 -4.23 20.73 13.61
C TYR A 11 -3.30 21.28 14.71
N ALA A 12 -3.52 20.89 15.98
CA ALA A 12 -2.58 21.12 17.07
C ALA A 12 -1.68 19.89 17.20
N ALA A 13 -0.47 19.97 16.64
CA ALA A 13 0.41 18.81 16.48
C ALA A 13 0.74 18.08 17.80
N ASP A 14 0.90 18.79 18.92
CA ASP A 14 1.08 18.17 20.25
C ASP A 14 -0.15 17.33 20.68
N LYS A 15 -1.36 17.82 20.37
CA LYS A 15 -2.61 17.11 20.67
C LYS A 15 -2.79 15.90 19.75
N LEU A 16 -2.45 16.03 18.47
CA LEU A 16 -2.52 14.93 17.51
C LEU A 16 -1.54 13.83 17.88
N GLU A 17 -0.28 14.18 18.19
CA GLU A 17 0.72 13.24 18.69
C GLU A 17 0.22 12.47 19.91
N TRP A 18 -0.32 13.17 20.92
CA TRP A 18 -0.94 12.52 22.07
C TRP A 18 -2.08 11.58 21.67
N ALA A 19 -2.93 11.98 20.72
CA ALA A 19 -4.03 11.16 20.24
C ALA A 19 -3.55 9.89 19.52
N LEU A 20 -2.49 9.98 18.71
CA LEU A 20 -1.88 8.84 18.02
C LEU A 20 -1.23 7.88 19.02
N ASN A 21 -0.49 8.40 20.00
CA ASN A 21 0.11 7.58 21.08
C ASN A 21 -0.97 6.89 21.92
N THR A 22 -2.08 7.58 22.24
CA THR A 22 -3.22 6.94 22.91
C THR A 22 -3.76 5.76 22.11
N PHE A 23 -3.85 5.86 20.77
CA PHE A 23 -4.29 4.73 19.97
C PHE A 23 -3.29 3.57 19.99
N ARG A 24 -1.99 3.86 19.93
CA ARG A 24 -0.91 2.87 20.05
C ARG A 24 -1.00 2.11 21.39
N GLU A 25 -1.10 2.83 22.49
CA GLU A 25 -1.24 2.25 23.84
C GLU A 25 -2.50 1.36 23.93
N VAL A 26 -3.64 1.85 23.41
CA VAL A 26 -4.87 1.05 23.38
C VAL A 26 -4.69 -0.23 22.56
N MET A 27 -4.02 -0.18 21.41
CA MET A 27 -3.75 -1.40 20.63
C MET A 27 -2.83 -2.36 21.36
N GLN A 28 -1.85 -1.88 22.14
CA GLN A 28 -1.02 -2.75 22.98
C GLN A 28 -1.85 -3.48 24.04
N TYR A 29 -2.79 -2.79 24.69
CA TYR A 29 -3.70 -3.44 25.63
C TYR A 29 -4.61 -4.47 24.96
N ILE A 30 -5.10 -4.19 23.75
CA ILE A 30 -5.89 -5.17 22.99
C ILE A 30 -5.00 -6.36 22.61
N SER A 31 -3.80 -6.12 22.08
CA SER A 31 -2.83 -7.16 21.71
C SER A 31 -2.54 -8.11 22.87
N ALA A 32 -2.39 -7.57 24.10
CA ALA A 32 -2.19 -8.39 25.30
C ALA A 32 -3.35 -9.36 25.58
N ALA A 33 -4.59 -9.01 25.21
CA ALA A 33 -5.75 -9.90 25.34
C ALA A 33 -5.76 -11.04 24.30
N TYR A 34 -5.08 -10.85 23.16
CA TYR A 34 -4.99 -11.80 22.05
C TYR A 34 -3.56 -12.37 21.88
N TYR A 35 -2.72 -12.31 22.91
CA TYR A 35 -1.33 -12.77 22.84
C TYR A 35 -1.21 -14.19 22.22
N PRO A 36 -0.29 -14.44 21.28
CA PRO A 36 0.83 -13.59 20.84
C PRO A 36 0.49 -12.56 19.76
N ALA A 37 -0.78 -12.34 19.41
CA ALA A 37 -1.13 -11.36 18.38
C ALA A 37 -0.65 -9.96 18.75
N SER A 38 -0.14 -9.24 17.75
CA SER A 38 0.26 -7.84 17.83
C SER A 38 -0.57 -7.02 16.85
N LEU A 39 -1.24 -6.01 17.36
CA LEU A 39 -2.07 -5.08 16.60
C LEU A 39 -1.43 -3.70 16.67
N VAL A 40 -1.30 -3.07 15.51
CA VAL A 40 -0.79 -1.70 15.37
C VAL A 40 -1.87 -0.87 14.71
N PHE A 41 -1.99 0.38 15.14
CA PHE A 41 -2.95 1.33 14.60
C PHE A 41 -2.22 2.54 14.02
N TYR A 42 -2.56 2.84 12.76
CA TYR A 42 -1.91 3.81 11.87
C TYR A 42 -0.47 3.46 11.43
N PRO A 43 -0.32 2.72 10.30
CA PRO A 43 -1.38 2.00 9.56
C PRO A 43 -1.99 0.87 10.40
N MET A 44 -3.23 0.46 10.09
CA MET A 44 -3.85 -0.68 10.78
C MET A 44 -3.17 -1.95 10.27
N GLU A 45 -2.44 -2.62 11.16
CA GLU A 45 -1.74 -3.86 10.87
C GLU A 45 -1.94 -4.86 11.98
N SER A 46 -1.90 -6.14 11.62
CA SER A 46 -2.00 -7.23 12.57
C SER A 46 -1.00 -8.31 12.23
N ASN A 47 -0.19 -8.69 13.22
CA ASN A 47 0.55 -9.93 13.20
C ASN A 47 -0.14 -10.91 14.14
N LEU A 48 -0.74 -11.97 13.58
CA LEU A 48 -1.44 -12.99 14.38
C LEU A 48 -0.52 -14.17 14.74
N GLY A 49 0.78 -14.11 14.42
CA GLY A 49 1.71 -15.23 14.62
C GLY A 49 1.62 -16.33 13.55
N TYR A 50 0.83 -16.12 12.49
CA TYR A 50 0.62 -17.06 11.39
C TYR A 50 1.18 -16.52 10.07
N ARG A 51 1.73 -17.42 9.26
CA ARG A 51 2.36 -17.09 7.98
C ARG A 51 1.30 -17.05 6.87
N PRO A 52 1.00 -15.88 6.27
CA PRO A 52 -0.06 -15.75 5.25
C PRO A 52 0.25 -16.48 3.94
N GLY A 53 1.51 -16.85 3.72
CA GLY A 53 1.95 -17.59 2.53
C GLY A 53 1.90 -19.12 2.67
N VAL A 54 1.38 -19.63 3.80
CA VAL A 54 1.28 -21.07 4.11
C VAL A 54 -0.19 -21.39 4.39
N SER A 55 -0.86 -22.07 3.46
CA SER A 55 -2.30 -22.33 3.52
C SER A 55 -2.73 -23.04 4.80
N GLN A 56 -1.93 -24.00 5.28
CA GLN A 56 -2.21 -24.74 6.52
C GLN A 56 -2.27 -23.81 7.73
N GLU A 57 -1.38 -22.82 7.80
CA GLU A 57 -1.37 -21.83 8.88
C GLU A 57 -2.46 -20.79 8.73
N VAL A 58 -2.82 -20.42 7.50
CA VAL A 58 -4.01 -19.60 7.24
C VAL A 58 -5.21 -20.28 7.87
N PHE A 59 -5.48 -21.54 7.54
CA PHE A 59 -6.62 -22.27 8.12
C PHE A 59 -6.51 -22.48 9.63
N ALA A 60 -5.31 -22.72 10.17
CA ALA A 60 -5.12 -22.79 11.63
C ALA A 60 -5.51 -21.46 12.31
N CYS A 61 -5.16 -20.32 11.71
CA CYS A 61 -5.54 -19.01 12.19
C CYS A 61 -7.06 -18.78 12.18
N LEU A 62 -7.77 -19.28 11.16
CA LEU A 62 -9.22 -19.10 11.05
C LEU A 62 -9.98 -19.79 12.19
N GLU A 63 -9.44 -20.91 12.70
CA GLU A 63 -9.99 -21.69 13.81
C GLU A 63 -9.55 -21.19 15.20
N ASP A 64 -8.52 -20.35 15.27
CA ASP A 64 -7.97 -19.90 16.55
C ASP A 64 -8.87 -18.83 17.20
N GLU A 65 -9.61 -19.22 18.24
CA GLU A 65 -10.50 -18.30 18.97
C GLU A 65 -9.77 -17.40 19.98
N GLN A 66 -8.50 -17.69 20.30
CA GLN A 66 -7.71 -16.96 21.29
C GLN A 66 -6.87 -15.85 20.65
N VAL A 67 -6.28 -16.10 19.48
CA VAL A 67 -5.30 -15.21 18.84
C VAL A 67 -5.94 -14.40 17.71
N ASN A 68 -6.90 -14.97 16.98
CA ASN A 68 -7.52 -14.31 15.85
C ASN A 68 -8.58 -13.28 16.27
N VAL A 69 -8.13 -12.05 16.55
CA VAL A 69 -9.00 -10.92 16.90
C VAL A 69 -10.14 -10.67 15.91
N TYR A 70 -9.96 -11.03 14.63
CA TYR A 70 -10.98 -10.81 13.61
C TYR A 70 -12.23 -11.67 13.82
N ARG A 71 -12.14 -12.79 14.57
CA ARG A 71 -13.33 -13.57 14.94
C ARG A 71 -14.29 -12.74 15.81
N ASP A 72 -13.75 -12.01 16.78
CA ASP A 72 -14.55 -11.13 17.63
C ASP A 72 -15.10 -9.92 16.86
N VAL A 73 -14.29 -9.33 15.99
CA VAL A 73 -14.74 -8.25 15.09
C VAL A 73 -15.90 -8.74 14.21
N CYS A 74 -15.78 -9.92 13.62
CA CYS A 74 -16.81 -10.52 12.79
C CYS A 74 -18.11 -10.76 13.59
N ARG A 75 -17.99 -11.37 14.78
CA ARG A 75 -19.13 -11.68 15.66
C ARG A 75 -19.86 -10.42 16.11
N GLN A 76 -19.14 -9.34 16.41
CA GLN A 76 -19.71 -8.11 16.94
C GLN A 76 -20.26 -7.18 15.85
N LEU A 77 -19.67 -7.16 14.66
CA LEU A 77 -19.99 -6.17 13.62
C LEU A 77 -20.54 -6.77 12.34
N VAL A 78 -19.91 -7.84 11.83
CA VAL A 78 -20.20 -8.39 10.49
C VAL A 78 -21.42 -9.32 10.53
N LEU A 79 -21.42 -10.35 11.39
CA LEU A 79 -22.53 -11.29 11.46
C LEU A 79 -23.88 -10.62 11.80
N PRO A 80 -23.96 -9.64 12.73
CA PRO A 80 -25.20 -8.91 12.97
C PRO A 80 -25.68 -8.13 11.75
N ALA A 81 -24.76 -7.54 10.97
CA ALA A 81 -25.11 -6.83 9.74
C ALA A 81 -25.63 -7.80 8.67
N VAL A 82 -24.95 -8.93 8.44
CA VAL A 82 -25.38 -9.98 7.51
C VAL A 82 -26.75 -10.55 7.93
N SER A 83 -26.95 -10.84 9.21
CA SER A 83 -28.23 -11.33 9.74
C SER A 83 -29.38 -10.35 9.52
N LYS A 84 -29.12 -9.05 9.67
CA LYS A 84 -30.11 -7.99 9.49
C LYS A 84 -30.46 -7.78 8.02
N GLU A 85 -29.45 -7.65 7.16
CA GLU A 85 -29.64 -7.32 5.74
C GLU A 85 -30.07 -8.55 4.92
N ARG A 86 -29.71 -9.76 5.36
CA ARG A 86 -30.00 -11.06 4.70
C ARG A 86 -29.65 -11.05 3.20
N PRO A 87 -28.38 -10.80 2.84
CA PRO A 87 -27.97 -10.74 1.44
C PRO A 87 -27.92 -12.13 0.81
N ASP A 88 -28.20 -12.23 -0.49
CA ASP A 88 -27.97 -13.45 -1.27
C ASP A 88 -26.48 -13.66 -1.60
N VAL A 89 -25.73 -12.56 -1.71
CA VAL A 89 -24.30 -12.56 -2.06
C VAL A 89 -23.51 -11.66 -1.13
N VAL A 90 -22.37 -12.14 -0.65
CA VAL A 90 -21.37 -11.33 0.07
C VAL A 90 -20.06 -11.29 -0.71
N GLY A 91 -19.63 -10.08 -1.08
CA GLY A 91 -18.33 -9.83 -1.70
C GLY A 91 -17.29 -9.38 -0.68
N VAL A 92 -16.12 -10.01 -0.67
CA VAL A 92 -14.99 -9.66 0.22
C VAL A 92 -13.78 -9.24 -0.61
N SER A 93 -13.45 -7.95 -0.57
CA SER A 93 -12.28 -7.39 -1.27
C SER A 93 -11.04 -7.42 -0.39
N ILE A 94 -10.01 -8.18 -0.78
CA ILE A 94 -8.72 -8.33 -0.12
C ILE A 94 -7.66 -7.61 -0.98
N GLY A 95 -7.45 -6.33 -0.69
CA GLY A 95 -6.60 -5.44 -1.47
C GLY A 95 -5.12 -5.48 -1.07
N THR A 96 -4.82 -5.77 0.20
CA THR A 96 -3.45 -5.84 0.72
C THR A 96 -3.23 -7.12 1.52
N GLN A 97 -1.96 -7.53 1.66
CA GLN A 97 -1.61 -8.78 2.34
C GLN A 97 -2.08 -8.78 3.80
N MET A 98 -2.05 -7.63 4.47
CA MET A 98 -2.53 -7.45 5.85
C MET A 98 -4.03 -7.74 6.01
N GLN A 99 -4.82 -7.65 4.93
CA GLN A 99 -6.25 -7.92 4.95
C GLN A 99 -6.59 -9.40 4.74
N LEU A 100 -5.62 -10.25 4.38
CA LEU A 100 -5.88 -11.64 4.00
C LEU A 100 -6.50 -12.44 5.15
N MET A 101 -5.87 -12.45 6.33
CA MET A 101 -6.39 -13.18 7.49
C MET A 101 -7.77 -12.68 7.93
N ALA A 102 -7.97 -11.35 7.95
CA ALA A 102 -9.25 -10.75 8.30
C ALA A 102 -10.36 -11.15 7.32
N GLY A 103 -10.11 -11.00 6.01
CA GLY A 103 -11.09 -11.30 4.97
C GLY A 103 -11.48 -12.78 4.95
N LEU A 104 -10.50 -13.68 5.05
CA LEU A 104 -10.77 -15.12 5.09
C LEU A 104 -11.46 -15.56 6.38
N THR A 105 -11.17 -14.91 7.52
CA THR A 105 -11.90 -15.14 8.79
C THR A 105 -13.37 -14.77 8.63
N PHE A 106 -13.66 -13.65 7.98
CA PHE A 106 -15.04 -13.25 7.72
C PHE A 106 -15.75 -14.23 6.79
N CYS A 107 -15.09 -14.67 5.72
CA CYS A 107 -15.61 -15.68 4.80
C CYS A 107 -16.01 -16.96 5.56
N ARG A 108 -15.10 -17.52 6.37
CA ARG A 108 -15.34 -18.71 7.20
C ARG A 108 -16.57 -18.55 8.08
N MET A 109 -16.61 -17.49 8.89
CA MET A 109 -17.67 -17.30 9.89
C MET A 109 -19.02 -16.99 9.25
N ILE A 110 -19.04 -16.29 8.11
CA ILE A 110 -20.29 -16.07 7.36
C ILE A 110 -20.79 -17.39 6.78
N LYS A 111 -19.92 -18.21 6.20
CA LYS A 111 -20.29 -19.52 5.63
C LYS A 111 -20.83 -20.48 6.69
N GLU A 112 -20.24 -20.49 7.89
CA GLU A 112 -20.71 -21.27 9.04
C GLU A 112 -22.10 -20.81 9.54
N ALA A 113 -22.32 -19.49 9.63
CA ALA A 113 -23.55 -18.93 10.16
C ALA A 113 -24.70 -18.90 9.14
N PHE A 114 -24.38 -18.75 7.85
CA PHE A 114 -25.32 -18.54 6.76
C PHE A 114 -24.88 -19.33 5.51
N PRO A 115 -25.03 -20.67 5.51
CA PRO A 115 -24.48 -21.54 4.48
C PRO A 115 -25.06 -21.30 3.07
N ASP A 116 -26.26 -20.74 2.99
CA ASP A 116 -26.97 -20.47 1.73
C ASP A 116 -26.48 -19.17 1.04
N ILE A 117 -25.69 -18.33 1.73
CA ILE A 117 -25.14 -17.11 1.13
C ILE A 117 -24.00 -17.48 0.19
N HIS A 118 -24.05 -16.97 -1.04
CA HIS A 118 -22.94 -17.07 -1.98
C HIS A 118 -21.84 -16.08 -1.60
N ILE A 119 -20.65 -16.59 -1.29
CA ILE A 119 -19.50 -15.76 -0.92
C ILE A 119 -18.56 -15.67 -2.11
N THR A 120 -18.19 -14.44 -2.48
CA THR A 120 -17.19 -14.18 -3.51
C THR A 120 -16.04 -13.35 -2.95
N VAL A 121 -14.81 -13.70 -3.30
CA VAL A 121 -13.62 -12.93 -2.92
C VAL A 121 -12.99 -12.25 -4.13
N GLY A 122 -12.34 -11.11 -3.92
CA GLY A 122 -11.60 -10.41 -4.98
C GLY A 122 -10.53 -9.50 -4.40
N GLY A 123 -9.94 -8.67 -5.26
CA GLY A 123 -8.89 -7.73 -4.87
C GLY A 123 -7.48 -8.17 -5.30
N ASN A 124 -6.52 -7.27 -5.11
CA ASN A 124 -5.18 -7.40 -5.68
C ASN A 124 -4.44 -8.64 -5.16
N ILE A 125 -4.57 -8.98 -3.88
CA ILE A 125 -3.93 -10.18 -3.31
C ILE A 125 -4.50 -11.46 -3.91
N ILE A 126 -5.82 -11.53 -4.08
CA ILE A 126 -6.47 -12.68 -4.70
C ILE A 126 -6.00 -12.84 -6.15
N THR A 127 -5.89 -11.73 -6.89
CA THR A 127 -5.34 -11.73 -8.27
C THR A 127 -3.88 -12.20 -8.31
N ARG A 128 -3.04 -11.80 -7.35
CA ARG A 128 -1.65 -12.27 -7.25
C ARG A 128 -1.56 -13.76 -6.90
N LEU A 129 -2.59 -14.35 -6.31
CA LEU A 129 -2.66 -15.76 -5.98
C LEU A 129 -3.37 -16.61 -7.06
N GLN A 130 -3.73 -16.03 -8.20
CA GLN A 130 -4.49 -16.72 -9.26
C GLN A 130 -3.89 -18.06 -9.73
N GLU A 131 -2.56 -18.22 -9.66
CA GLU A 131 -1.87 -19.45 -10.05
C GLU A 131 -1.91 -20.53 -8.96
N GLU A 132 -2.01 -20.14 -7.69
CA GLU A 132 -1.99 -21.07 -6.54
C GLU A 132 -3.38 -21.38 -6.02
N LEU A 133 -4.27 -20.39 -6.01
CA LEU A 133 -5.61 -20.54 -5.45
C LEU A 133 -6.41 -21.71 -6.06
N PRO A 134 -6.36 -21.98 -7.38
CA PRO A 134 -7.02 -23.14 -7.97
C PRO A 134 -6.49 -24.50 -7.50
N LYS A 135 -5.25 -24.55 -6.99
CA LYS A 135 -4.65 -25.76 -6.44
C LYS A 135 -5.12 -26.05 -5.01
N GLN A 136 -5.86 -25.13 -4.41
CA GLN A 136 -6.21 -25.11 -3.00
C GLN A 136 -7.72 -25.33 -2.82
N GLU A 137 -8.18 -26.57 -3.06
CA GLU A 137 -9.62 -26.90 -3.04
C GLU A 137 -10.32 -26.47 -1.75
N ARG A 138 -9.62 -26.57 -0.63
CA ARG A 138 -10.12 -26.25 0.69
C ARG A 138 -10.66 -24.82 0.80
N PHE A 139 -10.09 -23.85 0.08
CA PHE A 139 -10.61 -22.48 0.10
C PHE A 139 -12.03 -22.40 -0.48
N PHE A 140 -12.28 -23.15 -1.56
CA PHE A 140 -13.57 -23.14 -2.26
C PHE A 140 -14.64 -24.01 -1.59
N THR A 141 -14.24 -24.96 -0.75
CA THR A 141 -15.19 -25.79 0.02
C THR A 141 -15.53 -25.21 1.38
N GLU A 142 -14.60 -24.49 2.00
CA GLU A 142 -14.73 -24.07 3.40
C GLU A 142 -14.91 -22.56 3.60
N LEU A 143 -14.54 -21.71 2.62
CA LEU A 143 -14.46 -20.27 2.81
C LEU A 143 -15.35 -19.48 1.85
N PHE A 144 -15.26 -19.72 0.54
CA PHE A 144 -16.01 -18.96 -0.46
C PHE A 144 -16.35 -19.78 -1.69
N ASP A 145 -17.36 -19.37 -2.45
CA ASP A 145 -17.88 -20.11 -3.59
C ASP A 145 -17.18 -19.72 -4.90
N THR A 146 -16.73 -18.47 -5.00
CA THR A 146 -16.08 -17.92 -6.21
C THR A 146 -14.99 -16.92 -5.86
N ALA A 147 -14.05 -16.71 -6.79
CA ALA A 147 -13.05 -15.67 -6.70
C ALA A 147 -12.96 -14.88 -8.02
N ILE A 148 -12.96 -13.55 -7.94
CA ILE A 148 -12.85 -12.64 -9.09
C ILE A 148 -11.42 -12.11 -9.19
N MET A 149 -10.76 -12.37 -10.31
CA MET A 149 -9.42 -11.89 -10.64
C MET A 149 -9.47 -10.52 -11.31
N TYR A 150 -8.38 -9.76 -11.23
CA TYR A 150 -8.22 -8.48 -11.93
C TYR A 150 -9.33 -7.47 -11.59
N GLU A 151 -9.97 -6.93 -12.62
CA GLU A 151 -11.06 -5.96 -12.53
C GLU A 151 -12.40 -6.69 -12.36
N GLY A 152 -13.19 -6.22 -11.40
CA GLY A 152 -14.35 -6.96 -10.90
C GLY A 152 -15.70 -6.35 -11.24
N GLU A 153 -15.77 -5.19 -11.89
CA GLU A 153 -17.03 -4.46 -12.05
C GLU A 153 -18.08 -5.24 -12.86
N HIS A 154 -17.79 -5.63 -14.10
CA HIS A 154 -18.71 -6.47 -14.87
C HIS A 154 -18.74 -7.92 -14.38
N ALA A 155 -17.60 -8.46 -13.93
CA ALA A 155 -17.54 -9.84 -13.43
C ALA A 155 -18.46 -10.03 -12.21
N LEU A 156 -18.47 -9.08 -11.27
CA LEU A 156 -19.37 -9.09 -10.12
C LEU A 156 -20.83 -8.93 -10.56
N LEU A 157 -21.14 -7.98 -11.45
CA LEU A 157 -22.49 -7.81 -11.98
C LEU A 157 -23.02 -9.11 -12.60
N TRP A 158 -22.23 -9.75 -13.47
CA TRP A 158 -22.58 -11.00 -14.13
C TRP A 158 -22.64 -12.18 -13.17
N LEU A 159 -21.85 -12.18 -12.09
CA LEU A 159 -21.99 -13.14 -11.00
C LEU A 159 -23.32 -12.98 -10.27
N LEU A 160 -23.74 -11.75 -9.97
CA LEU A 160 -25.05 -11.48 -9.37
C LEU A 160 -26.20 -11.97 -10.28
N GLU A 161 -26.12 -11.72 -11.59
CA GLU A 161 -27.06 -12.27 -12.58
C GLU A 161 -27.07 -13.81 -12.57
N ALA A 162 -25.90 -14.44 -12.43
CA ALA A 162 -25.80 -15.89 -12.41
C ALA A 162 -26.38 -16.51 -11.13
N VAL A 163 -26.15 -15.90 -9.98
CA VAL A 163 -26.77 -16.31 -8.70
C VAL A 163 -28.29 -16.14 -8.75
N ALA A 164 -28.79 -15.11 -9.44
CA ALA A 164 -30.22 -14.93 -9.69
C ALA A 164 -30.83 -15.92 -10.69
N GLY A 165 -30.00 -16.69 -11.42
CA GLY A 165 -30.42 -17.65 -12.44
C GLY A 165 -30.56 -17.09 -13.87
N ASP A 166 -30.15 -15.84 -14.09
CA ASP A 166 -30.26 -15.14 -15.38
C ASP A 166 -29.02 -15.34 -16.29
N ARG A 167 -27.95 -15.94 -15.75
CA ARG A 167 -26.69 -16.22 -16.45
C ARG A 167 -26.07 -17.53 -16.01
N ALA A 168 -25.33 -18.20 -16.90
CA ALA A 168 -24.54 -19.37 -16.55
C ALA A 168 -23.16 -18.96 -16.01
N ILE A 169 -22.78 -19.48 -14.83
CA ILE A 169 -21.49 -19.21 -14.17
C ILE A 169 -20.27 -19.38 -15.11
N PRO A 170 -20.17 -20.43 -15.94
CA PRO A 170 -19.01 -20.63 -16.82
C PRO A 170 -18.80 -19.53 -17.87
N THR A 171 -19.79 -18.65 -18.09
CA THR A 171 -19.71 -17.54 -19.04
C THR A 171 -19.14 -16.25 -18.44
N ILE A 172 -18.85 -16.23 -17.14
CA ILE A 172 -18.38 -15.03 -16.44
C ILE A 172 -16.85 -14.96 -16.54
N PRO A 173 -16.27 -13.99 -17.28
CA PRO A 173 -14.82 -13.83 -17.36
C PRO A 173 -14.24 -13.41 -16.01
N ASN A 174 -12.91 -13.53 -15.88
CA ASN A 174 -12.16 -13.23 -14.66
C ASN A 174 -12.50 -14.11 -13.44
N LEU A 175 -13.38 -15.11 -13.59
CA LEU A 175 -13.90 -15.89 -12.47
C LEU A 175 -13.14 -17.20 -12.27
N ILE A 176 -12.87 -17.53 -11.01
CA ILE A 176 -12.54 -18.87 -10.55
C ILE A 176 -13.73 -19.36 -9.73
N TYR A 177 -14.23 -20.55 -10.04
CA TYR A 177 -15.39 -21.14 -9.38
C TYR A 177 -15.21 -22.64 -9.16
N ARG A 178 -16.04 -23.22 -8.30
CA ARG A 178 -16.07 -24.67 -8.04
C ARG A 178 -17.45 -25.25 -8.38
N ASP A 179 -17.47 -26.41 -9.02
CA ASP A 179 -18.66 -27.23 -9.23
C ASP A 179 -18.40 -28.71 -8.88
N GLU A 180 -19.24 -29.62 -9.38
CA GLU A 180 -19.12 -31.07 -9.15
C GLU A 180 -17.86 -31.68 -9.79
N ASP A 181 -17.34 -31.09 -10.87
CA ASP A 181 -16.15 -31.56 -11.60
C ASP A 181 -14.84 -30.98 -11.02
N GLY A 182 -14.94 -30.01 -10.10
CA GLY A 182 -13.80 -29.43 -9.39
C GLY A 182 -13.71 -27.91 -9.53
N ILE A 183 -12.49 -27.37 -9.41
CA ILE A 183 -12.22 -25.94 -9.58
C ILE A 183 -11.95 -25.62 -11.04
N HIS A 184 -12.62 -24.58 -11.54
CA HIS A 184 -12.50 -24.06 -12.89
C HIS A 184 -11.95 -22.64 -12.86
N VAL A 185 -10.96 -22.37 -13.71
CA VAL A 185 -10.46 -21.03 -13.98
C VAL A 185 -10.98 -20.61 -15.35
N ASN A 186 -11.76 -19.53 -15.41
CA ASN A 186 -12.23 -19.04 -16.70
C ASN A 186 -11.06 -18.46 -17.50
N PRO A 187 -10.77 -18.95 -18.73
CA PRO A 187 -9.71 -18.40 -19.56
C PRO A 187 -10.05 -17.04 -20.17
N GLU A 188 -11.32 -16.66 -20.22
CA GLU A 188 -11.73 -15.35 -20.74
C GLU A 188 -11.46 -14.25 -19.70
N ILE A 189 -10.75 -13.22 -20.14
CA ILE A 189 -10.44 -12.05 -19.32
C ILE A 189 -11.16 -10.82 -19.89
N HIS A 190 -11.88 -10.12 -19.02
CA HIS A 190 -12.55 -8.87 -19.32
C HIS A 190 -11.82 -7.71 -18.64
N THR A 191 -11.50 -6.66 -19.42
CA THR A 191 -10.92 -5.43 -18.91
C THR A 191 -11.88 -4.27 -19.05
N GLU A 192 -11.94 -3.43 -18.02
CA GLU A 192 -12.95 -2.37 -17.98
C GLU A 192 -12.56 -1.19 -18.86
N LYS A 193 -13.56 -0.69 -19.58
CA LYS A 193 -13.47 0.62 -20.21
C LYS A 193 -13.76 1.69 -19.17
N MET A 194 -12.71 2.28 -18.60
CA MET A 194 -12.82 3.30 -17.54
C MET A 194 -13.83 4.41 -17.83
N ALA A 195 -13.91 4.86 -19.08
CA ALA A 195 -14.82 5.92 -19.50
C ALA A 195 -16.31 5.55 -19.44
N SER A 196 -16.66 4.26 -19.41
CA SER A 196 -18.04 3.79 -19.28
C SER A 196 -18.42 3.37 -17.87
N LEU A 197 -17.46 3.31 -16.94
CA LEU A 197 -17.76 3.01 -15.55
C LEU A 197 -18.51 4.17 -14.89
N PRO A 198 -19.45 3.89 -13.97
CA PRO A 198 -20.07 4.92 -13.15
C PRO A 198 -19.03 5.57 -12.23
N LEU A 199 -19.41 6.70 -11.63
CA LEU A 199 -18.61 7.29 -10.56
C LEU A 199 -18.49 6.31 -9.38
N PRO A 200 -17.34 6.30 -8.66
CA PRO A 200 -17.24 5.59 -7.40
C PRO A 200 -18.37 5.99 -6.44
N ASP A 201 -19.03 4.98 -5.88
CA ASP A 201 -20.09 5.19 -4.90
C ASP A 201 -19.55 5.00 -3.47
N PHE A 202 -19.72 6.05 -2.66
CA PHE A 202 -19.34 6.09 -1.26
C PHE A 202 -20.57 6.20 -0.35
N GLU A 203 -21.79 6.07 -0.91
CA GLU A 203 -23.01 5.96 -0.11
C GLU A 203 -22.98 4.72 0.79
N GLY A 204 -23.61 4.82 1.97
CA GLY A 204 -23.60 3.76 2.97
C GLY A 204 -22.32 3.66 3.80
N PHE A 205 -21.18 4.20 3.34
CA PHE A 205 -19.96 4.24 4.14
C PHE A 205 -20.06 5.28 5.28
N PRO A 206 -19.56 4.98 6.49
CA PRO A 206 -19.55 5.93 7.60
C PRO A 206 -18.38 6.92 7.44
N LEU A 207 -18.46 7.79 6.42
CA LEU A 207 -17.36 8.69 6.02
C LEU A 207 -16.87 9.63 7.14
N ASP A 208 -17.71 9.90 8.15
CA ASP A 208 -17.35 10.73 9.31
C ASP A 208 -16.72 9.93 10.47
N SER A 209 -16.57 8.61 10.30
CA SER A 209 -15.91 7.73 11.27
C SER A 209 -14.42 7.54 11.01
N TYR A 210 -13.89 8.00 9.89
CA TYR A 210 -12.45 7.98 9.63
C TYR A 210 -11.72 8.93 10.61
N PHE A 211 -10.48 8.64 11.00
CA PHE A 211 -9.75 9.45 11.99
C PHE A 211 -9.01 10.61 11.33
N VAL A 212 -9.78 11.42 10.61
CA VAL A 212 -9.38 12.68 9.96
C VAL A 212 -10.48 13.72 10.19
N PRO A 213 -10.15 15.02 10.27
CA PRO A 213 -11.13 16.08 10.52
C PRO A 213 -11.95 16.48 9.29
N VAL A 214 -11.50 16.09 8.10
CA VAL A 214 -12.18 16.37 6.83
C VAL A 214 -12.12 15.14 5.94
N ARG A 215 -13.13 14.99 5.09
CA ARG A 215 -13.28 13.86 4.17
C ARG A 215 -12.26 13.95 3.05
N ILE A 216 -11.54 12.85 2.83
CA ILE A 216 -10.63 12.66 1.70
C ILE A 216 -11.21 11.53 0.84
N LEU A 217 -11.56 11.82 -0.41
CA LEU A 217 -12.05 10.78 -1.32
C LEU A 217 -10.91 10.20 -2.16
N PRO A 218 -10.77 8.87 -2.27
CA PRO A 218 -9.91 8.27 -3.26
C PRO A 218 -10.53 8.43 -4.66
N TYR A 219 -9.68 8.63 -5.65
CA TYR A 219 -10.09 8.75 -7.05
C TYR A 219 -9.01 8.15 -7.94
N LEU A 220 -9.41 7.39 -8.97
CA LEU A 220 -8.50 6.81 -9.95
C LEU A 220 -8.72 7.49 -11.29
N ALA A 221 -7.71 8.22 -11.78
CA ALA A 221 -7.76 8.75 -13.15
C ALA A 221 -7.33 7.70 -14.19
N THR A 222 -6.56 6.71 -13.76
CA THR A 222 -5.93 5.68 -14.57
C THR A 222 -5.99 4.31 -13.87
N ARG A 223 -5.85 3.25 -14.67
CA ARG A 223 -5.63 1.86 -14.24
C ARG A 223 -4.32 1.37 -14.84
N GLY A 224 -3.54 0.66 -14.05
CA GLY A 224 -2.15 0.31 -14.39
C GLY A 224 -1.21 1.52 -14.32
N CYS A 225 0.02 1.34 -14.83
CA CYS A 225 1.07 2.36 -14.75
C CYS A 225 1.60 2.70 -16.14
N TYR A 226 1.60 3.99 -16.52
CA TYR A 226 2.07 4.44 -17.84
C TYR A 226 3.54 4.09 -18.10
N TRP A 227 4.34 3.94 -17.04
CA TRP A 227 5.73 3.56 -17.15
C TRP A 227 5.88 2.04 -17.37
N GLY A 228 5.15 1.23 -16.59
CA GLY A 228 4.96 -0.21 -16.80
C GLY A 228 6.20 -1.12 -16.87
N ARG A 229 7.41 -0.57 -16.70
CA ARG A 229 8.67 -1.25 -17.03
C ARG A 229 9.58 -1.58 -15.85
N CYS A 230 9.31 -1.03 -14.67
CA CYS A 230 10.18 -1.20 -13.51
C CYS A 230 10.39 -2.69 -13.20
N THR A 231 11.65 -3.14 -13.20
CA THR A 231 11.98 -4.58 -13.11
C THR A 231 11.67 -5.20 -11.75
N PHE A 232 11.59 -4.38 -10.70
CA PHE A 232 11.23 -4.74 -9.33
C PHE A 232 9.73 -4.65 -9.01
N CYS A 233 8.91 -4.14 -9.93
CA CYS A 233 7.53 -3.77 -9.62
C CYS A 233 6.55 -4.85 -10.07
N ASP A 234 5.59 -5.21 -9.19
CA ASP A 234 4.50 -6.13 -9.52
C ASP A 234 3.11 -5.47 -9.50
N HIS A 235 3.03 -4.15 -9.30
CA HIS A 235 1.75 -3.42 -9.26
C HIS A 235 0.91 -3.65 -10.54
N GLY A 236 1.56 -3.74 -11.70
CA GLY A 236 0.89 -4.03 -12.97
C GLY A 236 0.17 -5.37 -13.00
N GLN A 237 0.48 -6.32 -12.11
CA GLN A 237 -0.12 -7.66 -12.09
C GLN A 237 -1.57 -7.66 -11.57
N GLY A 238 -1.99 -6.57 -10.91
CA GLY A 238 -3.39 -6.38 -10.55
C GLY A 238 -4.30 -6.09 -11.76
N TYR A 239 -3.72 -5.80 -12.93
CA TYR A 239 -4.44 -5.48 -14.16
C TYR A 239 -3.99 -6.42 -15.28
N PHE A 240 -4.91 -6.78 -16.17
CA PHE A 240 -4.56 -7.59 -17.34
C PHE A 240 -3.91 -6.76 -18.45
N ASP A 241 -4.44 -5.56 -18.76
CA ASP A 241 -3.75 -4.61 -19.64
C ASP A 241 -2.84 -3.67 -18.85
N GLN A 242 -1.77 -3.19 -19.49
CA GLN A 242 -0.71 -2.45 -18.80
C GLN A 242 -1.10 -1.05 -18.31
N TYR A 243 -1.85 -0.28 -19.11
CA TYR A 243 -2.19 1.11 -18.75
C TYR A 243 -3.39 1.65 -19.55
N ARG A 244 -4.36 2.23 -18.86
CA ARG A 244 -5.51 2.95 -19.43
C ARG A 244 -5.81 4.18 -18.59
N GLY A 245 -6.30 5.26 -19.21
CA GLY A 245 -6.59 6.50 -18.49
C GLY A 245 -7.75 7.29 -19.07
N LEU A 246 -8.40 8.06 -18.20
CA LEU A 246 -9.43 9.02 -18.57
C LEU A 246 -8.83 10.24 -19.28
N THR A 247 -9.64 10.93 -20.07
CA THR A 247 -9.27 12.25 -20.60
C THR A 247 -9.27 13.29 -19.47
N ALA A 248 -8.52 14.39 -19.65
CA ALA A 248 -8.48 15.47 -18.65
C ALA A 248 -9.87 16.08 -18.38
N GLN A 249 -10.70 16.20 -19.40
CA GLN A 249 -12.08 16.67 -19.28
C GLN A 249 -12.93 15.73 -18.42
N GLN A 250 -12.82 14.42 -18.66
CA GLN A 250 -13.51 13.42 -17.82
C GLN A 250 -13.02 13.48 -16.39
N VAL A 251 -11.71 13.55 -16.15
CA VAL A 251 -11.15 13.66 -14.80
C VAL A 251 -11.76 14.86 -14.06
N VAL A 252 -11.73 16.05 -14.66
CA VAL A 252 -12.27 17.26 -14.03
C VAL A 252 -13.79 17.16 -13.83
N GLN A 253 -14.52 16.60 -14.79
CA GLN A 253 -15.97 16.39 -14.66
C GLN A 253 -16.30 15.44 -13.51
N GLN A 254 -15.61 14.30 -13.40
CA GLN A 254 -15.85 13.31 -12.35
C GLN A 254 -15.49 13.86 -10.97
N VAL A 255 -14.35 14.55 -10.84
CA VAL A 255 -13.95 15.21 -9.58
C VAL A 255 -14.98 16.25 -9.14
N LYS A 256 -15.50 17.08 -10.06
CA LYS A 256 -16.56 18.06 -9.74
C LYS A 256 -17.83 17.37 -9.23
N ALA A 257 -18.26 16.30 -9.91
CA ALA A 257 -19.44 15.53 -9.53
C ALA A 257 -19.28 14.86 -8.15
N LEU A 258 -18.11 14.27 -7.86
CA LEU A 258 -17.80 13.69 -6.55
C LEU A 258 -17.72 14.75 -5.45
N LYS A 259 -17.11 15.90 -5.75
CA LYS A 259 -17.05 17.05 -4.84
C LYS A 259 -18.45 17.51 -4.45
N GLU A 260 -19.35 17.66 -5.43
CA GLU A 260 -20.73 18.08 -5.20
C GLU A 260 -21.53 17.00 -4.44
N LYS A 261 -21.48 15.74 -4.89
CA LYS A 261 -22.23 14.62 -4.30
C LYS A 261 -21.87 14.39 -2.83
N TYR A 262 -20.57 14.40 -2.50
CA TYR A 262 -20.09 14.06 -1.16
C TYR A 262 -19.59 15.26 -0.35
N GLN A 263 -19.76 16.49 -0.84
CA GLN A 263 -19.25 17.71 -0.21
C GLN A 263 -17.76 17.59 0.17
N ALA A 264 -16.98 16.94 -0.68
CA ALA A 264 -15.57 16.66 -0.43
C ALA A 264 -14.68 17.68 -1.13
N GLU A 265 -13.75 18.27 -0.39
CA GLU A 265 -12.78 19.22 -0.93
C GLU A 265 -11.40 18.58 -1.13
N HIS A 266 -11.15 17.41 -0.56
CA HIS A 266 -9.86 16.73 -0.58
C HIS A 266 -9.93 15.42 -1.36
N PHE A 267 -8.97 15.22 -2.26
CA PHE A 267 -8.89 14.06 -3.13
C PHE A 267 -7.51 13.40 -3.06
N LEU A 268 -7.49 12.08 -2.89
CA LEU A 268 -6.32 11.25 -3.11
C LEU A 268 -6.43 10.63 -4.50
N PHE A 269 -5.59 11.07 -5.43
CA PHE A 269 -5.44 10.38 -6.70
C PHE A 269 -4.63 9.12 -6.44
N ALA A 270 -5.32 7.98 -6.43
CA ALA A 270 -4.81 6.68 -6.01
C ALA A 270 -4.13 5.90 -7.15
N ASP A 271 -3.83 6.59 -8.25
CA ASP A 271 -3.14 6.08 -9.42
C ASP A 271 -1.77 5.49 -9.03
N GLU A 272 -1.37 4.38 -9.66
CA GLU A 272 -0.08 3.71 -9.41
C GLU A 272 1.12 4.67 -9.62
N SER A 273 1.00 5.55 -10.61
CA SER A 273 1.86 6.71 -10.81
C SER A 273 1.13 7.69 -11.73
N TYR A 274 0.87 8.90 -11.25
CA TYR A 274 0.09 9.87 -12.00
C TYR A 274 0.82 10.32 -13.27
N PRO A 275 0.22 10.21 -14.46
CA PRO A 275 0.94 10.47 -15.71
C PRO A 275 1.24 11.97 -15.90
N PRO A 276 2.50 12.38 -16.17
CA PRO A 276 2.84 13.79 -16.43
C PRO A 276 2.08 14.39 -17.61
N ALA A 277 1.81 13.59 -18.64
CA ALA A 277 1.05 14.04 -19.81
C ALA A 277 -0.42 14.34 -19.48
N LEU A 278 -1.01 13.61 -18.52
CA LEU A 278 -2.36 13.87 -18.02
C LEU A 278 -2.36 15.06 -17.06
N LEU A 279 -1.39 15.11 -16.15
CA LEU A 279 -1.19 16.21 -15.19
C LEU A 279 -1.18 17.58 -15.88
N LYS A 280 -0.35 17.73 -16.93
CA LYS A 280 -0.23 18.97 -17.71
C LYS A 280 -1.54 19.42 -18.38
N LYS A 281 -2.51 18.52 -18.56
CA LYS A 281 -3.82 18.80 -19.16
C LYS A 281 -4.91 19.01 -18.12
N VAL A 282 -4.83 18.31 -16.99
CA VAL A 282 -5.79 18.41 -15.87
C VAL A 282 -5.59 19.71 -15.11
N VAL A 283 -4.33 20.10 -14.84
CA VAL A 283 -3.99 21.29 -14.04
C VAL A 283 -4.63 22.58 -14.59
N PRO A 284 -4.48 22.94 -15.89
CA PRO A 284 -5.14 24.15 -16.42
C PRO A 284 -6.66 24.09 -16.30
N LEU A 285 -7.27 22.92 -16.54
CA LEU A 285 -8.73 22.77 -16.44
C LEU A 285 -9.25 22.92 -15.00
N LEU A 286 -8.48 22.49 -13.99
CA LEU A 286 -8.83 22.69 -12.58
C LEU A 286 -8.82 24.19 -12.21
N ILE A 287 -7.85 24.95 -12.73
CA ILE A 287 -7.71 26.39 -12.52
C ILE A 287 -8.81 27.14 -13.27
N ASP A 288 -8.91 26.96 -14.59
CA ASP A 288 -9.85 27.68 -15.47
C ASP A 288 -11.30 27.50 -15.01
N GLN A 289 -11.66 26.28 -14.57
CA GLN A 289 -13.01 25.98 -14.09
C GLN A 289 -13.21 26.25 -12.60
N HIS A 290 -12.22 26.81 -11.90
CA HIS A 290 -12.28 27.17 -10.49
C HIS A 290 -12.76 26.01 -9.60
N VAL A 291 -12.25 24.80 -9.87
CA VAL A 291 -12.74 23.56 -9.23
C VAL A 291 -12.50 23.59 -7.72
N GLY A 292 -11.38 24.18 -7.29
CA GLY A 292 -11.10 24.47 -5.89
C GLY A 292 -11.07 23.22 -5.00
N ILE A 293 -10.33 22.19 -5.42
CA ILE A 293 -10.02 21.01 -4.61
C ILE A 293 -8.61 21.10 -4.04
N LYS A 294 -8.32 20.28 -3.03
CA LYS A 294 -6.98 19.97 -2.55
C LYS A 294 -6.67 18.53 -2.91
N TRP A 295 -5.47 18.24 -3.37
CA TRP A 295 -5.15 16.88 -3.79
C TRP A 295 -3.71 16.46 -3.58
N THR A 296 -3.53 15.15 -3.56
CA THR A 296 -2.26 14.45 -3.44
C THR A 296 -2.24 13.25 -4.39
N THR A 297 -1.06 12.83 -4.82
CA THR A 297 -0.88 11.65 -5.66
C THR A 297 0.52 11.04 -5.50
N LEU A 298 0.67 9.80 -5.96
CA LEU A 298 1.97 9.22 -6.28
C LEU A 298 2.39 9.63 -7.69
N ILE A 299 3.66 9.95 -7.89
CA ILE A 299 4.20 10.35 -9.19
C ILE A 299 5.69 9.99 -9.31
N ARG A 300 6.15 9.72 -10.54
CA ARG A 300 7.57 9.56 -10.85
C ARG A 300 8.29 10.91 -11.01
N PHE A 301 9.59 10.89 -10.79
CA PHE A 301 10.47 11.93 -11.32
C PHE A 301 10.57 11.83 -12.84
N GLU A 302 10.39 12.97 -13.51
CA GLU A 302 10.18 13.02 -14.96
C GLU A 302 10.87 14.25 -15.56
N GLU A 303 11.60 14.05 -16.67
CA GLU A 303 12.27 15.10 -17.46
C GLU A 303 11.27 16.15 -17.98
N SER A 304 10.03 15.73 -18.19
CA SER A 304 8.99 16.63 -18.68
C SER A 304 8.50 17.63 -17.62
N LEU A 305 8.91 17.49 -16.35
CA LEU A 305 8.49 18.34 -15.22
C LEU A 305 9.56 19.36 -14.79
N GLN A 306 10.38 19.85 -15.72
CA GLN A 306 11.50 20.75 -15.41
C GLN A 306 11.15 22.25 -15.50
N ASP A 307 9.89 22.60 -15.84
CA ASP A 307 9.44 23.99 -15.99
C ASP A 307 8.90 24.57 -14.67
N PRO A 308 9.53 25.61 -14.07
CA PRO A 308 9.03 26.24 -12.85
C PRO A 308 7.61 26.82 -12.95
N ALA A 309 7.15 27.23 -14.14
CA ALA A 309 5.79 27.73 -14.32
C ALA A 309 4.75 26.65 -14.08
N LEU A 310 4.99 25.44 -14.61
CA LEU A 310 4.12 24.29 -14.39
C LEU A 310 3.95 23.95 -12.91
N TRP A 311 5.01 24.05 -12.10
CA TRP A 311 4.92 23.78 -10.66
C TRP A 311 4.08 24.81 -9.90
N ARG A 312 4.11 26.08 -10.32
CA ARG A 312 3.21 27.11 -9.79
C ARG A 312 1.76 26.79 -10.14
N ASP A 313 1.49 26.38 -11.38
CA ASP A 313 0.15 25.98 -11.82
C ASP A 313 -0.33 24.73 -11.07
N ILE A 314 0.54 23.72 -10.86
CA ILE A 314 0.22 22.52 -10.07
C ILE A 314 -0.19 22.91 -8.64
N LYS A 315 0.53 23.84 -8.01
CA LYS A 315 0.18 24.37 -6.68
C LYS A 315 -1.14 25.12 -6.69
N GLU A 316 -1.36 25.99 -7.68
CA GLU A 316 -2.59 26.77 -7.84
C GLU A 316 -3.81 25.87 -8.06
N ALA A 317 -3.67 24.80 -8.85
CA ALA A 317 -4.66 23.75 -9.06
C ALA A 317 -4.95 22.91 -7.79
N GLY A 318 -4.29 23.20 -6.67
CA GLY A 318 -4.60 22.62 -5.37
C GLY A 318 -3.73 21.43 -4.95
N CYS A 319 -2.64 21.14 -5.66
CA CYS A 319 -1.71 20.12 -5.22
C CYS A 319 -1.07 20.50 -3.88
N CYS A 320 -1.15 19.61 -2.90
CA CYS A 320 -0.56 19.82 -1.58
C CYS A 320 0.69 18.98 -1.38
N THR A 321 0.63 17.70 -1.73
CA THR A 321 1.69 16.74 -1.43
C THR A 321 1.90 15.80 -2.61
N LEU A 322 3.15 15.42 -2.86
CA LEU A 322 3.54 14.44 -3.89
C LEU A 322 4.43 13.36 -3.27
N TYR A 323 4.13 12.13 -3.62
CA TYR A 323 4.83 10.94 -3.17
C TYR A 323 5.63 10.37 -4.34
N TYR A 324 6.95 10.36 -4.20
CA TYR A 324 7.87 9.97 -5.25
C TYR A 324 8.52 8.63 -4.93
N GLY A 325 8.33 7.65 -5.82
CA GLY A 325 9.23 6.50 -5.87
C GLY A 325 10.55 6.95 -6.49
N MET A 326 11.59 7.16 -5.69
CA MET A 326 12.96 7.40 -6.14
C MET A 326 13.68 6.08 -6.37
N GLU A 327 13.53 5.16 -5.43
CA GLU A 327 14.26 3.88 -5.27
C GLU A 327 15.76 4.06 -5.03
N SER A 328 16.47 4.74 -5.92
CA SER A 328 17.92 4.98 -5.85
C SER A 328 18.24 6.35 -6.44
N ALA A 329 19.36 6.95 -6.02
CA ALA A 329 19.91 8.15 -6.66
C ALA A 329 21.07 7.84 -7.62
N ASN A 330 21.47 6.58 -7.74
CA ASN A 330 22.53 6.14 -8.65
C ASN A 330 21.96 5.77 -10.02
N GLU A 331 22.46 6.40 -11.09
CA GLU A 331 21.91 6.21 -12.43
C GLU A 331 22.10 4.79 -12.99
N ARG A 332 23.18 4.08 -12.62
CA ARG A 332 23.40 2.69 -13.05
C ARG A 332 22.35 1.77 -12.44
N VAL A 333 22.10 1.89 -11.13
CA VAL A 333 21.07 1.14 -10.42
C VAL A 333 19.68 1.46 -10.98
N LEU A 334 19.37 2.74 -11.21
CA LEU A 334 18.11 3.16 -11.85
C LEU A 334 17.92 2.60 -13.28
N ASN A 335 19.01 2.37 -14.02
CA ASN A 335 18.97 1.70 -15.32
C ASN A 335 18.74 0.19 -15.20
N LEU A 336 19.32 -0.48 -14.19
CA LEU A 336 19.00 -1.90 -13.89
C LEU A 336 17.52 -2.09 -13.52
N MET A 337 16.95 -1.09 -12.84
CA MET A 337 15.54 -1.04 -12.50
C MET A 337 14.62 -0.77 -13.71
N ASP A 338 15.16 -0.44 -14.90
CA ASP A 338 14.43 0.13 -16.05
C ASP A 338 13.57 1.34 -15.61
N LYS A 339 14.13 2.20 -14.74
CA LYS A 339 13.50 3.44 -14.27
C LYS A 339 13.93 4.62 -15.16
N HIS A 340 15.17 4.63 -15.65
CA HIS A 340 15.71 5.63 -16.59
C HIS A 340 15.50 7.10 -16.19
N VAL A 341 15.57 7.41 -14.90
CA VAL A 341 15.61 8.80 -14.40
C VAL A 341 17.06 9.17 -14.13
N LYS A 342 17.44 10.40 -14.44
CA LYS A 342 18.76 10.95 -14.15
C LYS A 342 18.78 11.67 -12.81
N GLN A 343 19.90 11.63 -12.10
CA GLN A 343 20.01 12.23 -10.78
C GLN A 343 19.74 13.77 -10.79
N PRO A 344 20.22 14.57 -11.77
CA PRO A 344 19.89 15.99 -11.83
C PRO A 344 18.40 16.29 -12.03
N VAL A 345 17.66 15.40 -12.71
CA VAL A 345 16.21 15.52 -12.91
C VAL A 345 15.47 15.35 -11.59
N ILE A 346 15.91 14.38 -10.77
CA ILE A 346 15.37 14.13 -9.43
C ILE A 346 15.58 15.37 -8.56
N ALA A 347 16.83 15.85 -8.47
CA ALA A 347 17.18 17.03 -7.67
C ALA A 347 16.36 18.26 -8.08
N ASN A 348 16.26 18.55 -9.39
CA ASN A 348 15.52 19.71 -9.85
C ASN A 348 14.01 19.58 -9.62
N ASN A 349 13.41 18.40 -9.83
CA ASN A 349 11.98 18.20 -9.53
C ASN A 349 11.68 18.41 -8.04
N LEU A 350 12.53 17.89 -7.14
CA LEU A 350 12.41 18.11 -5.69
C LEU A 350 12.52 19.60 -5.34
N HIS A 351 13.51 20.29 -5.92
CA HIS A 351 13.71 21.72 -5.75
C HIS A 351 12.47 22.50 -6.20
N LEU A 352 12.00 22.30 -7.44
CA LEU A 352 10.87 23.03 -8.01
C LEU A 352 9.56 22.80 -7.24
N ALA A 353 9.30 21.55 -6.83
CA ALA A 353 8.14 21.24 -6.00
C ALA A 353 8.22 21.92 -4.62
N SER A 354 9.42 21.92 -4.01
CA SER A 354 9.66 22.60 -2.73
C SER A 354 9.46 24.11 -2.83
N GLU A 355 10.02 24.76 -3.87
CA GLU A 355 9.87 26.20 -4.10
C GLU A 355 8.42 26.60 -4.43
N ALA A 356 7.66 25.73 -5.11
CA ALA A 356 6.24 25.94 -5.35
C ALA A 356 5.37 25.75 -4.09
N GLY A 357 5.94 25.35 -2.95
CA GLY A 357 5.19 25.12 -1.72
C GLY A 357 4.44 23.79 -1.70
N ILE A 358 4.85 22.81 -2.50
CA ILE A 358 4.33 21.44 -2.50
C ILE A 358 5.21 20.58 -1.60
N TRP A 359 4.60 19.76 -0.74
CA TRP A 359 5.32 18.83 0.10
C TRP A 359 5.78 17.63 -0.71
N ASN A 360 7.02 17.19 -0.50
CA ASN A 360 7.60 16.06 -1.22
C ASN A 360 7.95 14.95 -0.24
N HIS A 361 7.40 13.77 -0.46
CA HIS A 361 7.76 12.54 0.23
C HIS A 361 8.56 11.64 -0.73
N VAL A 362 9.76 11.25 -0.32
CA VAL A 362 10.68 10.46 -1.14
C VAL A 362 10.77 9.04 -0.59
N MET A 363 10.40 8.06 -1.40
CA MET A 363 10.54 6.64 -1.11
C MET A 363 11.77 6.09 -1.84
N ALA A 364 12.63 5.38 -1.12
CA ALA A 364 13.80 4.73 -1.68
C ALA A 364 14.04 3.38 -1.01
N PHE A 365 14.91 2.54 -1.58
CA PHE A 365 15.30 1.31 -0.92
C PHE A 365 16.73 0.89 -1.26
N TYR A 366 17.36 0.16 -0.34
CA TYR A 366 18.68 -0.46 -0.53
C TYR A 366 18.57 -1.94 -0.95
N GLY A 367 19.63 -2.47 -1.53
CA GLY A 367 19.78 -3.90 -1.80
C GLY A 367 19.16 -4.35 -3.11
N PHE A 368 18.97 -3.43 -4.07
CA PHE A 368 18.56 -3.86 -5.40
C PHE A 368 19.61 -4.83 -5.97
N PRO A 369 19.22 -5.99 -6.54
CA PRO A 369 20.18 -6.95 -7.07
C PRO A 369 21.14 -6.34 -8.10
N GLY A 370 22.44 -6.39 -7.78
CA GLY A 370 23.50 -5.75 -8.57
C GLY A 370 23.88 -4.34 -8.12
N GLU A 371 23.22 -3.76 -7.11
CA GLU A 371 23.65 -2.54 -6.41
C GLU A 371 24.86 -2.85 -5.50
N THR A 372 25.86 -1.99 -5.56
CA THR A 372 27.05 -2.05 -4.70
C THR A 372 26.86 -1.15 -3.47
N ARG A 373 27.65 -1.38 -2.42
CA ARG A 373 27.59 -0.57 -1.18
C ARG A 373 27.87 0.91 -1.43
N ASP A 374 28.81 1.23 -2.32
CA ASP A 374 29.15 2.62 -2.66
C ASP A 374 27.97 3.34 -3.33
N GLU A 375 27.16 2.64 -4.12
CA GLU A 375 26.00 3.24 -4.81
C GLU A 375 24.78 3.38 -3.88
N ALA A 376 24.64 2.48 -2.92
CA ALA A 376 23.71 2.66 -1.81
C ALA A 376 24.10 3.92 -1.00
N GLU A 377 25.40 4.10 -0.73
CA GLU A 377 25.91 5.31 -0.06
C GLU A 377 25.71 6.58 -0.89
N GLU A 378 25.86 6.52 -2.23
CA GLU A 378 25.51 7.65 -3.11
C GLU A 378 24.04 8.06 -2.96
N THR A 379 23.14 7.09 -2.79
CA THR A 379 21.71 7.36 -2.53
C THR A 379 21.50 8.05 -1.19
N ARG A 380 22.17 7.57 -0.13
CA ARG A 380 22.16 8.22 1.18
C ARG A 380 22.68 9.66 1.10
N GLN A 381 23.84 9.87 0.48
CA GLN A 381 24.46 11.18 0.36
C GLN A 381 23.60 12.13 -0.46
N PHE A 382 22.97 11.67 -1.54
CA PHE A 382 22.04 12.47 -2.33
C PHE A 382 20.86 12.99 -1.48
N LEU A 383 20.26 12.15 -0.63
CA LEU A 383 19.19 12.57 0.27
C LEU A 383 19.67 13.66 1.23
N LEU A 384 20.85 13.50 1.83
CA LEU A 384 21.46 14.46 2.76
C LEU A 384 21.77 15.80 2.08
N ASP A 385 22.33 15.77 0.88
CA ASP A 385 22.67 16.97 0.10
C ASP A 385 21.42 17.75 -0.31
N ASN A 386 20.30 17.07 -0.53
CA ASN A 386 19.03 17.66 -0.96
C ASN A 386 18.02 17.86 0.19
N LYS A 387 18.43 17.67 1.46
CA LYS A 387 17.53 17.73 2.63
C LYS A 387 16.74 19.03 2.77
N ALA A 388 17.24 20.15 2.24
CA ALA A 388 16.53 21.43 2.25
C ALA A 388 15.25 21.43 1.39
N HIS A 389 15.16 20.53 0.40
CA HIS A 389 14.05 20.42 -0.55
C HIS A 389 13.22 19.14 -0.39
N ILE A 390 13.70 18.20 0.43
CA ILE A 390 13.00 16.96 0.78
C ILE A 390 12.33 17.13 2.14
N HIS A 391 11.02 16.93 2.19
CA HIS A 391 10.25 17.20 3.41
C HIS A 391 10.06 15.96 4.28
N SER A 392 10.02 14.78 3.66
CA SER A 392 9.97 13.49 4.35
C SER A 392 10.58 12.41 3.47
N VAL A 393 11.18 11.40 4.10
CA VAL A 393 11.82 10.25 3.44
C VAL A 393 11.27 8.97 4.05
N GLU A 394 11.14 7.94 3.24
CA GLU A 394 10.96 6.56 3.68
C GLU A 394 11.98 5.69 2.95
N LEU A 395 12.86 5.04 3.71
CA LEU A 395 13.86 4.10 3.21
C LEU A 395 13.49 2.68 3.61
N PHE A 396 13.47 1.78 2.63
CA PHE A 396 13.21 0.35 2.79
C PHE A 396 14.39 -0.49 2.29
N TYR A 397 14.26 -1.81 2.35
CA TYR A 397 15.13 -2.74 1.65
C TYR A 397 14.35 -3.45 0.55
N PHE A 398 15.06 -3.92 -0.47
CA PHE A 398 14.47 -4.61 -1.60
C PHE A 398 13.80 -5.94 -1.19
N VAL A 399 12.61 -6.18 -1.73
CA VAL A 399 11.86 -7.43 -1.57
C VAL A 399 11.62 -8.05 -2.95
N ALA A 400 11.93 -9.34 -3.10
CA ALA A 400 11.75 -10.07 -4.35
C ALA A 400 10.30 -10.56 -4.50
N TYR A 401 9.38 -9.64 -4.83
CA TYR A 401 7.97 -9.99 -5.08
C TYR A 401 7.83 -10.96 -6.25
N ARG A 402 6.98 -11.97 -6.07
CA ARG A 402 6.85 -13.16 -6.93
C ARG A 402 6.67 -12.82 -8.41
N HIS A 403 5.88 -11.81 -8.71
CA HIS A 403 5.44 -11.52 -10.07
C HIS A 403 6.24 -10.43 -10.79
N THR A 404 7.34 -10.00 -10.19
CA THR A 404 8.20 -8.97 -10.79
C THR A 404 8.94 -9.51 -12.02
N PRO A 405 9.22 -8.66 -13.03
CA PRO A 405 10.05 -9.05 -14.17
C PRO A 405 11.41 -9.65 -13.77
N MET A 406 11.98 -9.12 -12.68
CA MET A 406 13.24 -9.59 -12.12
C MET A 406 13.15 -10.99 -11.54
N VAL A 407 12.15 -11.31 -10.71
CA VAL A 407 11.99 -12.68 -10.19
C VAL A 407 11.75 -13.69 -11.32
N ARG A 408 10.98 -13.32 -12.35
CA ARG A 408 10.76 -14.15 -13.54
C ARG A 408 12.03 -14.39 -14.36
N ASN A 409 13.05 -13.56 -14.21
CA ASN A 409 14.33 -13.63 -14.93
C ASN A 409 15.53 -13.53 -13.98
N ALA A 410 15.45 -14.15 -12.79
CA ALA A 410 16.38 -13.92 -11.68
C ALA A 410 17.86 -14.05 -12.06
N GLU A 411 18.21 -15.04 -12.89
CA GLU A 411 19.57 -15.25 -13.36
C GLU A 411 20.16 -14.03 -14.09
N LYS A 412 19.35 -13.29 -14.86
CA LYS A 412 19.81 -12.06 -15.57
C LYS A 412 20.19 -10.94 -14.61
N PHE A 413 19.68 -10.98 -13.39
CA PHE A 413 19.97 -10.02 -12.32
C PHE A 413 20.98 -10.58 -11.32
N GLY A 414 21.61 -11.72 -11.62
CA GLY A 414 22.56 -12.36 -10.74
C GLY A 414 21.91 -12.85 -9.44
N MET A 415 20.65 -13.28 -9.49
CA MET A 415 19.92 -13.81 -8.34
C MET A 415 19.61 -15.29 -8.50
N THR A 416 19.60 -16.00 -7.37
CA THR A 416 18.98 -17.32 -7.23
C THR A 416 17.79 -17.21 -6.31
N ILE A 417 16.60 -17.63 -6.78
CA ILE A 417 15.35 -17.60 -6.02
C ILE A 417 15.19 -18.92 -5.26
N HIS A 418 14.97 -18.83 -3.95
CA HIS A 418 14.75 -19.99 -3.08
C HIS A 418 13.25 -20.16 -2.83
N LYS A 419 12.67 -21.20 -3.45
CA LYS A 419 11.29 -21.60 -3.23
C LYS A 419 11.24 -22.59 -2.09
N GLN A 420 10.44 -22.29 -1.08
CA GLN A 420 10.23 -23.16 0.07
C GLN A 420 8.96 -23.98 -0.17
N GLU A 421 9.05 -25.31 -0.03
CA GLU A 421 7.96 -26.25 -0.33
C GLU A 421 6.71 -25.99 0.52
N GLU A 422 6.91 -25.55 1.77
CA GLU A 422 5.82 -25.22 2.70
C GLU A 422 5.06 -23.93 2.34
N TYR A 423 5.62 -23.06 1.48
CA TYR A 423 4.95 -21.84 1.03
C TYR A 423 4.20 -22.09 -0.26
N ASP A 424 2.95 -22.49 -0.11
CA ASP A 424 2.03 -22.80 -1.20
C ASP A 424 1.15 -21.60 -1.61
N LEU A 425 1.26 -20.46 -0.91
CA LEU A 425 0.66 -19.16 -1.27
C LEU A 425 1.71 -18.02 -1.31
N PRO A 426 2.87 -18.18 -1.99
CA PRO A 426 3.93 -17.18 -1.92
C PRO A 426 3.55 -15.92 -2.70
N LEU A 427 3.77 -14.76 -2.06
CA LEU A 427 3.66 -13.42 -2.65
C LEU A 427 5.05 -12.79 -2.91
N ASP A 428 6.06 -13.27 -2.21
CA ASP A 428 7.47 -12.92 -2.34
C ASP A 428 8.34 -14.17 -2.19
N TYR A 429 9.63 -14.02 -2.48
CA TYR A 429 10.61 -15.09 -2.33
C TYR A 429 11.87 -14.63 -1.62
N TYR A 430 12.56 -15.61 -1.04
CA TYR A 430 13.95 -15.47 -0.65
C TYR A 430 14.84 -15.52 -1.88
N TYR A 431 15.96 -14.84 -1.80
CA TYR A 431 16.97 -14.88 -2.84
C TYR A 431 18.37 -14.76 -2.26
N THR A 432 19.34 -15.27 -3.01
CA THR A 432 20.76 -15.01 -2.81
C THR A 432 21.33 -14.38 -4.08
N LEU A 433 22.39 -13.60 -3.93
CA LEU A 433 23.16 -13.09 -5.06
C LEU A 433 24.17 -14.15 -5.52
N ASN A 434 24.32 -14.29 -6.84
CA ASN A 434 25.17 -15.31 -7.46
C ASN A 434 26.65 -14.93 -7.44
N GLU A 435 26.96 -13.64 -7.44
CA GLU A 435 28.33 -13.11 -7.40
C GLU A 435 28.57 -12.30 -6.12
N PRO A 436 29.78 -12.41 -5.53
CA PRO A 436 30.17 -11.56 -4.41
C PRO A 436 30.37 -10.12 -4.90
N GLY A 437 29.75 -9.15 -4.23
CA GLY A 437 29.97 -7.71 -4.49
C GLY A 437 28.70 -6.85 -4.52
N GLY A 438 27.51 -7.45 -4.63
CA GLY A 438 26.25 -6.74 -4.43
C GLY A 438 25.86 -6.68 -2.95
N VAL A 439 25.01 -5.71 -2.61
CA VAL A 439 24.43 -5.58 -1.26
C VAL A 439 23.43 -6.70 -1.01
N THR A 440 23.72 -7.55 -0.02
CA THR A 440 22.81 -8.63 0.41
C THR A 440 21.59 -8.06 1.13
N CYS A 441 20.53 -8.87 1.28
CA CYS A 441 19.33 -8.46 2.01
C CYS A 441 19.65 -8.04 3.47
N LEU A 442 20.51 -8.79 4.17
CA LEU A 442 20.94 -8.45 5.53
C LEU A 442 21.72 -7.14 5.60
N GLU A 443 22.64 -6.91 4.66
CA GLU A 443 23.37 -5.63 4.58
C GLU A 443 22.43 -4.46 4.25
N ALA A 444 21.46 -4.66 3.36
CA ALA A 444 20.46 -3.64 3.03
C ALA A 444 19.60 -3.28 4.25
N MET A 445 19.18 -4.26 5.04
CA MET A 445 18.48 -4.02 6.31
C MET A 445 19.34 -3.23 7.30
N GLN A 446 20.61 -3.59 7.43
CA GLN A 446 21.54 -2.88 8.30
C GLN A 446 21.74 -1.42 7.83
N LEU A 447 21.89 -1.18 6.53
CA LEU A 447 21.99 0.17 5.96
C LEU A 447 20.72 1.01 6.23
N CYS A 448 19.54 0.39 6.16
CA CYS A 448 18.29 1.05 6.54
C CYS A 448 18.32 1.44 8.02
N GLU A 449 18.67 0.51 8.91
CA GLU A 449 18.76 0.78 10.35
C GLU A 449 19.76 1.90 10.66
N GLU A 450 20.95 1.86 10.06
CA GLU A 450 21.99 2.88 10.20
C GLU A 450 21.48 4.27 9.75
N PHE A 451 20.74 4.36 8.64
CA PHE A 451 20.14 5.62 8.19
C PHE A 451 19.11 6.16 9.20
N TYR A 452 18.19 5.31 9.68
CA TYR A 452 17.17 5.74 10.65
C TYR A 452 17.75 6.16 11.98
N GLN A 453 18.87 5.55 12.41
CA GLN A 453 19.55 5.90 13.65
C GLN A 453 20.37 7.19 13.54
N ASN A 454 21.09 7.39 12.43
CA ASN A 454 22.12 8.42 12.35
C ASN A 454 21.70 9.66 11.54
N ASP A 455 20.80 9.52 10.57
CA ASP A 455 20.56 10.53 9.54
C ASP A 455 19.11 10.99 9.40
N PHE A 456 18.17 10.27 10.02
CA PHE A 456 16.75 10.51 9.80
C PHE A 456 16.16 11.71 10.55
N GLU A 457 16.86 12.23 11.56
CA GLU A 457 16.39 13.34 12.42
C GLU A 457 15.79 14.53 11.64
N PRO A 458 16.36 15.01 10.51
CA PRO A 458 15.79 16.11 9.73
C PRO A 458 14.40 15.82 9.14
N TRP A 459 14.02 14.55 9.01
CA TRP A 459 12.77 14.09 8.41
C TRP A 459 11.84 13.38 9.39
N ALA A 460 12.21 13.31 10.66
CA ALA A 460 11.38 12.70 11.70
C ALA A 460 10.09 13.52 11.89
N VAL A 461 8.97 13.02 11.37
CA VAL A 461 7.65 13.67 11.44
C VAL A 461 6.81 13.00 12.54
N ARG A 462 6.22 13.78 13.43
CA ARG A 462 5.35 13.27 14.52
C ARG A 462 3.89 13.07 14.10
N VAL A 463 3.54 13.49 12.88
CA VAL A 463 2.25 13.23 12.21
C VAL A 463 2.50 12.31 10.99
N ASN A 464 2.69 11.03 11.26
CA ASN A 464 3.32 10.07 10.35
C ASN A 464 2.41 9.44 9.29
N ALA A 465 1.10 9.72 9.27
CA ALA A 465 0.22 9.25 8.21
C ALA A 465 0.23 10.21 7.02
N ARG A 466 0.31 9.68 5.80
CA ARG A 466 0.23 10.45 4.54
C ARG A 466 -0.95 11.40 4.53
N GLU A 467 -2.13 10.89 4.86
CA GLU A 467 -3.37 11.66 4.88
C GLU A 467 -3.29 12.76 5.94
N HIS A 468 -2.59 12.55 7.05
CA HIS A 468 -2.45 13.57 8.09
C HIS A 468 -1.54 14.71 7.63
N VAL A 469 -0.37 14.40 7.06
CA VAL A 469 0.52 15.40 6.46
C VAL A 469 -0.24 16.18 5.39
N PHE A 470 -0.92 15.50 4.48
CA PHE A 470 -1.73 16.14 3.43
C PHE A 470 -2.73 17.16 4.00
N LEU A 471 -3.43 16.83 5.08
CA LEU A 471 -4.36 17.75 5.72
C LEU A 471 -3.68 18.94 6.38
N TYR A 472 -2.52 18.75 7.02
CA TYR A 472 -1.73 19.86 7.56
C TYR A 472 -1.30 20.83 6.45
N ILE A 473 -0.72 20.31 5.37
CA ILE A 473 -0.23 21.12 4.25
C ILE A 473 -1.39 21.86 3.57
N SER A 474 -2.53 21.20 3.38
CA SER A 474 -3.72 21.82 2.81
C SER A 474 -4.31 22.93 3.70
N LYS A 475 -4.29 22.76 5.03
CA LYS A 475 -4.82 23.71 6.01
C LYS A 475 -3.95 24.96 6.16
N PHE A 476 -2.64 24.77 6.27
CA PHE A 476 -1.70 25.88 6.50
C PHE A 476 -1.19 26.50 5.20
N GLY A 477 -1.38 25.83 4.05
CA GLY A 477 -1.05 26.35 2.72
C GLY A 477 0.43 26.30 2.36
N THR A 478 1.30 25.87 3.28
CA THR A 478 2.77 25.84 3.13
C THR A 478 3.31 24.43 3.36
N ASN A 479 4.44 24.12 2.70
CA ASN A 479 5.24 22.91 2.94
C ASN A 479 6.30 23.08 4.04
N ARG A 480 6.42 24.28 4.64
CA ARG A 480 7.33 24.55 5.76
C ARG A 480 6.55 24.57 7.07
N LEU A 481 6.43 23.40 7.71
CA LEU A 481 5.68 23.22 8.96
C LEU A 481 6.59 22.67 10.08
N PRO A 482 7.46 23.48 10.69
CA PRO A 482 8.37 22.99 11.74
C PRO A 482 7.64 22.32 12.91
N GLN A 483 6.38 22.69 13.17
CA GLN A 483 5.57 22.13 14.24
C GLN A 483 5.16 20.66 14.03
N ILE A 484 5.28 20.09 12.82
CA ILE A 484 4.95 18.68 12.58
C ILE A 484 6.16 17.75 12.62
N TYR A 485 7.36 18.31 12.78
CA TYR A 485 8.58 17.53 12.97
C TYR A 485 8.78 17.22 14.46
N ALA A 486 9.45 16.11 14.75
CA ALA A 486 9.89 15.77 16.08
C ALA A 486 10.88 16.85 16.57
N LYS A 487 10.83 17.15 17.87
CA LYS A 487 11.80 18.06 18.48
C LYS A 487 13.01 17.21 18.92
N PRO A 488 14.25 17.66 18.69
CA PRO A 488 15.42 16.99 19.27
C PRO A 488 15.28 17.00 20.78
N ASN A 489 15.24 15.81 21.39
CA ASN A 489 15.08 15.67 22.83
C ASN A 489 16.46 15.90 23.49
N VAL A 490 16.64 17.02 24.20
CA VAL A 490 17.94 17.46 24.75
C VAL A 490 18.42 16.58 25.93
N GLU A 491 17.53 15.76 26.50
CA GLU A 491 17.81 14.96 27.71
C GLU A 491 17.80 13.44 27.50
N ALA A 492 17.57 12.96 26.27
CA ALA A 492 17.39 11.53 26.03
C ALA A 492 18.70 10.86 25.59
N VAL A 493 19.09 9.79 26.28
CA VAL A 493 20.28 9.00 25.96
C VAL A 493 20.09 8.34 24.60
N VAL A 494 21.04 8.57 23.70
CA VAL A 494 21.11 7.91 22.38
C VAL A 494 21.08 6.39 22.62
N GLY A 495 20.01 5.73 22.15
CA GLY A 495 19.81 4.28 22.29
C GLY A 495 18.75 3.79 23.28
N SER A 496 18.07 4.66 24.04
CA SER A 496 16.87 4.26 24.82
C SER A 496 15.59 4.39 24.00
N ILE A 497 14.65 3.44 24.14
CA ILE A 497 13.31 3.46 23.51
C ILE A 497 12.53 4.78 23.77
N ASP A 498 12.90 5.52 24.82
CA ASP A 498 12.28 6.77 25.23
C ASP A 498 12.83 8.03 24.51
N SER A 499 13.80 7.91 23.59
CA SER A 499 14.53 9.08 23.04
C SER A 499 13.99 9.69 21.74
N VAL A 500 12.89 9.19 21.16
CA VAL A 500 12.13 9.94 20.14
C VAL A 500 10.62 9.79 20.37
N SER A 501 10.03 10.72 21.12
CA SER A 501 8.58 10.88 21.13
C SER A 501 8.13 11.38 19.76
N GLY A 502 7.51 10.51 18.97
CA GLY A 502 6.91 10.88 17.68
C GLY A 502 7.20 9.94 16.52
N LEU A 503 8.16 9.02 16.65
CA LEU A 503 8.37 8.03 15.59
C LEU A 503 7.35 6.88 15.71
N VAL A 504 6.44 6.80 14.75
CA VAL A 504 6.13 5.48 14.17
C VAL A 504 7.21 5.30 13.12
N THR A 505 8.40 4.93 13.58
CA THR A 505 9.23 4.07 12.75
C THR A 505 8.48 2.76 12.71
N TRP A 506 8.12 2.32 11.51
CA TRP A 506 7.94 0.90 11.25
C TRP A 506 8.97 0.12 12.05
N PRO A 507 8.60 -0.89 12.84
CA PRO A 507 9.60 -1.69 13.53
C PRO A 507 10.46 -2.34 12.44
N VAL A 508 11.68 -1.84 12.27
CA VAL A 508 12.73 -2.62 11.64
C VAL A 508 12.84 -3.87 12.50
N ALA A 509 12.42 -5.01 11.95
CA ALA A 509 12.52 -6.28 12.65
C ALA A 509 13.98 -6.49 13.05
N ARG A 510 14.26 -6.51 14.36
CA ARG A 510 15.54 -7.00 14.85
C ARG A 510 15.56 -8.50 14.62
N GLY A 511 16.41 -8.96 13.71
CA GLY A 511 16.64 -10.38 13.51
C GLY A 511 17.42 -10.93 14.70
N ASP A 512 16.79 -11.79 15.51
CA ASP A 512 17.54 -12.67 16.38
C ASP A 512 18.23 -13.72 15.49
N ALA A 513 19.55 -13.72 15.52
CA ALA A 513 20.34 -14.79 14.94
C ALA A 513 20.15 -16.05 15.81
N GLU A 514 19.12 -16.86 15.51
CA GLU A 514 19.08 -18.23 16.01
C GLU A 514 20.26 -18.99 15.38
N SER A 515 21.17 -19.44 16.23
CA SER A 515 22.28 -20.29 15.84
C SER A 515 21.76 -21.59 15.23
N SER A 516 21.89 -21.76 13.91
CA SER A 516 21.80 -23.07 13.30
C SER A 516 22.91 -23.94 13.89
N LYS A 517 22.53 -25.02 14.59
CA LYS A 517 23.42 -26.16 14.73
C LYS A 517 23.59 -26.71 13.32
N ASP A 518 24.84 -26.91 12.91
CA ASP A 518 25.26 -27.43 11.60
C ASP A 518 25.43 -26.40 10.47
N GLY A 519 26.35 -25.45 10.65
CA GLY A 519 27.26 -24.96 9.59
C GLY A 519 26.70 -24.36 8.29
N GLU A 520 25.39 -24.31 8.08
CA GLU A 520 24.72 -23.69 6.95
C GLU A 520 24.31 -22.26 7.32
N PRO A 521 24.47 -21.28 6.40
CA PRO A 521 24.05 -19.91 6.64
C PRO A 521 22.55 -19.87 6.95
N ALA A 522 22.21 -19.38 8.14
CA ALA A 522 20.82 -19.25 8.59
C ALA A 522 20.03 -18.40 7.60
N MET A 523 19.04 -19.00 6.93
CA MET A 523 18.09 -18.28 6.08
C MET A 523 17.06 -17.59 6.98
N ALA A 524 17.35 -16.37 7.41
CA ALA A 524 16.43 -15.57 8.21
C ALA A 524 15.22 -15.14 7.38
N ARG A 525 14.01 -15.51 7.81
CA ARG A 525 12.77 -14.85 7.39
C ARG A 525 12.71 -13.47 8.01
N VAL A 526 12.73 -12.44 7.19
CA VAL A 526 12.27 -11.13 7.62
C VAL A 526 10.76 -11.13 7.46
N VAL A 527 10.05 -11.57 8.50
CA VAL A 527 8.69 -11.09 8.73
C VAL A 527 8.83 -9.60 9.02
N SER A 528 7.93 -8.76 8.51
CA SER A 528 7.88 -7.32 8.83
C SER A 528 7.79 -7.04 10.34
N HIS A 529 7.66 -8.08 11.17
CA HIS A 529 7.53 -8.04 12.60
C HIS A 529 8.24 -9.27 13.20
N GLY A 530 9.52 -9.13 13.57
CA GLY A 530 10.14 -10.02 14.54
C GLY A 530 9.53 -9.76 15.91
N MET A 531 8.94 -10.77 16.54
CA MET A 531 8.47 -10.69 17.92
C MET A 531 9.66 -10.85 18.87
N SER A 532 9.86 -9.90 19.78
CA SER A 532 10.73 -10.04 20.95
C SER A 532 10.04 -10.78 22.08
#